data_AF-A0A954JX51-F1
#
_entry.id   AF-A0A954JX51-F1
#
_cell.length_a   1.000
_cell.length_b   1.000
_cell.length_c   1.000
_cell.angle_alpha   90.00
_cell.angle_beta   90.00
_cell.angle_gamma   90.00
#
_symmetry.space_group_name_H-M   'P 1'
#
loop_
_entity.id
_entity.type
_entity.pdbx_description
1 polymer ?
#
loop_
_entity_poly.entity_id
_entity_poly.type
_entity_poly.pdbx_seq_one_letter_code
_entity_poly.pdbx_strand_id
1 'polypeptide(L)'
;QFQKLEREFERDLPTIRSLLSAFVSKGHGYRTDNASGPASLAYLTSQGALEPTPRGSYQMAFLANSGTRPAGGLKNPANADLLRRAQDLLNKYGDLMVQRELLAP
;
A
#
# COMPACT_ATOMS: atom_id res chain seq x y z
N GLN A 1 18.97 -7.25 -12.71
CA GLN A 1 17.51 -6.99 -12.64
C GLN A 1 17.14 -6.02 -11.51
N PHE A 2 17.72 -6.13 -10.30
CA PHE A 2 17.51 -5.20 -9.17
C PHE A 2 17.68 -3.71 -9.52
N GLN A 3 18.77 -3.32 -10.19
CA GLN A 3 18.99 -1.91 -10.59
C GLN A 3 17.93 -1.33 -11.56
N LYS A 4 17.19 -2.17 -12.29
CA LYS A 4 16.08 -1.69 -13.14
C LYS A 4 14.85 -1.42 -12.28
N LEU A 5 14.52 -2.35 -11.36
CA LEU A 5 13.39 -2.23 -10.46
C LEU A 5 13.56 -1.02 -9.52
N GLU A 6 14.76 -0.79 -9.00
CA GLU A 6 15.04 0.38 -8.15
C GLU A 6 14.88 1.69 -8.91
N ARG A 7 15.35 1.78 -10.17
CA ARG A 7 15.15 2.98 -11.00
C ARG A 7 13.68 3.24 -11.30
N GLU A 8 12.92 2.18 -11.58
CA GLU A 8 11.46 2.31 -11.79
C GLU A 8 10.75 2.70 -10.50
N PHE A 9 11.20 2.17 -9.36
CA PHE A 9 10.70 2.53 -8.04
C PHE A 9 10.96 4.00 -7.72
N GLU A 10 12.18 4.51 -7.89
CA GLU A 10 12.51 5.93 -7.66
C GLU A 10 11.69 6.84 -8.56
N ARG A 11 11.47 6.46 -9.83
CA ARG A 11 10.58 7.19 -10.74
C ARG A 11 9.12 7.19 -10.26
N ASP A 12 8.63 6.05 -9.77
CA ASP A 12 7.24 5.89 -9.34
C ASP A 12 7.01 6.36 -7.88
N LEU A 13 8.07 6.71 -7.15
CA LEU A 13 8.03 7.08 -5.73
C LEU A 13 7.07 8.24 -5.41
N PRO A 14 6.96 9.31 -6.21
CA PRO A 14 5.96 10.36 -5.98
C PRO A 14 4.53 9.81 -6.04
N THR A 15 4.25 8.94 -7.02
CA THR A 15 2.94 8.28 -7.15
C THR A 15 2.68 7.34 -5.98
N ILE A 16 3.68 6.55 -5.56
CA ILE A 16 3.60 5.68 -4.38
C ILE A 16 3.21 6.49 -3.15
N ARG A 17 3.91 7.60 -2.85
CA ARG A 17 3.65 8.41 -1.66
C ARG A 17 2.27 9.08 -1.69
N SER A 18 1.82 9.53 -2.86
CA SER A 18 0.51 10.18 -3.02
C SER A 18 -0.65 9.17 -2.95
N LEU A 19 -0.56 8.09 -3.73
CA LEU A 19 -1.62 7.11 -3.85
C LEU A 19 -1.71 6.20 -2.61
N LEU A 20 -0.56 5.72 -2.11
CA LEU A 20 -0.48 4.75 -1.02
C LEU A 20 -0.28 5.41 0.35
N SER A 21 -0.58 6.69 0.52
CA SER A 21 -0.42 7.40 1.80
C SER A 21 -1.13 6.71 2.97
N ALA A 22 -2.23 6.01 2.69
CA ALA A 22 -2.98 5.21 3.66
C ALA A 22 -2.22 4.01 4.23
N PHE A 23 -1.11 3.62 3.60
CA PHE A 23 -0.28 2.49 3.99
C PHE A 23 1.13 2.93 4.39
N VAL A 24 1.70 3.92 3.70
CA VAL A 24 3.08 4.38 3.98
C VAL A 24 3.18 5.40 5.11
N SER A 25 2.07 6.02 5.52
CA SER A 25 2.07 6.96 6.64
C SER A 25 2.11 6.24 7.99
N LYS A 26 2.66 6.92 9.01
CA LYS A 26 2.65 6.39 10.39
C LYS A 26 1.22 6.29 10.92
N GLY A 27 0.91 5.18 11.57
CA GLY A 27 -0.35 4.91 12.26
C GLY A 27 -0.25 3.63 13.10
N HIS A 28 -1.30 3.33 13.87
CA HIS A 28 -1.29 2.19 14.81
C HIS A 28 -1.99 0.92 14.26
N GLY A 29 -2.84 1.04 13.24
CA GLY A 29 -3.53 -0.11 12.64
C GLY A 29 -2.67 -0.91 11.64
N TYR A 30 -3.05 -2.15 11.35
CA TYR A 30 -2.46 -3.00 10.29
C TYR A 30 -0.97 -3.29 10.50
N ARG A 31 -0.55 -3.37 11.76
CA ARG A 31 0.80 -3.79 12.16
C ARG A 31 0.70 -5.03 13.03
N THR A 32 1.73 -5.87 12.95
CA THR A 32 1.84 -7.13 13.69
C THR A 32 2.49 -6.97 15.06
N ASP A 33 3.12 -5.83 15.32
CA ASP A 33 3.98 -5.57 16.48
C ASP A 33 3.43 -4.48 17.43
N ASN A 34 2.18 -4.03 17.24
CA ASN A 34 1.55 -2.93 17.99
C ASN A 34 2.32 -1.59 17.98
N ALA A 35 3.35 -1.43 17.15
CA ALA A 35 4.12 -0.20 17.04
C ALA A 35 3.36 0.87 16.24
N SER A 36 3.78 2.13 16.35
CA SER A 36 3.35 3.18 15.42
C SER A 36 4.25 3.15 14.18
N GLY A 37 3.67 3.05 12.99
CA GLY A 37 4.46 2.96 11.77
C GLY A 37 3.63 2.79 10.49
N PRO A 38 4.28 2.57 9.35
CA PRO A 38 3.57 2.17 8.13
C PRO A 38 2.90 0.81 8.31
N ALA A 39 1.91 0.53 7.47
CA ALA A 39 1.21 -0.76 7.44
C ALA A 39 2.16 -1.91 7.10
N SER A 40 1.87 -3.09 7.63
CA SER A 40 2.59 -4.33 7.31
C SER A 40 2.17 -4.86 5.94
N LEU A 41 3.14 -5.17 5.09
CA LEU A 41 2.89 -5.83 3.81
C LEU A 41 2.26 -7.21 4.02
N ALA A 42 2.78 -8.00 4.97
CA ALA A 42 2.20 -9.29 5.33
C ALA A 42 0.73 -9.16 5.77
N TYR A 43 0.40 -8.12 6.57
CA TYR A 43 -0.98 -7.85 6.94
C TYR A 43 -1.85 -7.54 5.72
N LEU A 44 -1.44 -6.61 4.85
CA LEU A 44 -2.21 -6.25 3.65
C LEU A 44 -2.47 -7.46 2.75
N THR A 45 -1.46 -8.31 2.58
CA THR A 45 -1.56 -9.56 1.83
C THR A 45 -2.51 -10.56 2.49
N SER A 46 -2.42 -10.74 3.82
CA SER A 46 -3.29 -11.66 4.57
C SER A 46 -4.78 -11.33 4.48
N GLN A 47 -5.10 -10.05 4.27
CA GLN A 47 -6.47 -9.59 4.09
C GLN A 47 -6.99 -9.80 2.66
N GLY A 48 -6.13 -10.19 1.72
CA GLY A 48 -6.46 -10.30 0.30
C GLY A 48 -6.53 -8.94 -0.42
N ALA A 49 -6.01 -7.86 0.18
CA ALA A 49 -6.13 -6.51 -0.39
C ALA A 49 -5.33 -6.33 -1.68
N LEU A 50 -4.28 -7.13 -1.88
CA LEU A 50 -3.42 -7.09 -3.07
C LEU A 50 -3.97 -7.93 -4.24
N GLU A 51 -5.04 -8.69 -4.03
CA GLU A 51 -5.62 -9.53 -5.08
C GLU A 51 -6.28 -8.67 -6.17
N PRO A 52 -6.01 -8.91 -7.47
CA PRO A 52 -6.59 -8.16 -8.58
C PRO A 52 -8.06 -8.55 -8.86
N THR A 53 -8.86 -8.75 -7.82
CA THR A 53 -10.27 -9.15 -7.86
C THR A 53 -11.15 -8.03 -7.31
N PRO A 54 -12.47 -8.02 -7.62
CA PRO A 54 -13.40 -7.05 -7.01
C PRO A 54 -13.37 -7.08 -5.48
N ARG A 55 -13.23 -8.27 -4.88
CA ARG A 55 -13.08 -8.45 -3.43
C ARG A 55 -11.79 -7.81 -2.92
N GLY A 56 -10.67 -8.04 -3.58
CA GLY A 56 -9.39 -7.43 -3.20
C GLY A 56 -9.43 -5.91 -3.30
N SER A 57 -10.06 -5.36 -4.34
CA SER A 57 -10.24 -3.91 -4.48
C SER A 57 -11.15 -3.33 -3.38
N TYR A 58 -12.25 -4.02 -3.03
CA TYR A 58 -13.08 -3.64 -1.88
C TYR A 58 -12.27 -3.66 -0.57
N GLN A 59 -11.47 -4.69 -0.35
CA GLN A 59 -10.62 -4.77 0.84
C GLN A 59 -9.57 -3.66 0.88
N MET A 60 -8.94 -3.35 -0.25
CA MET A 60 -7.98 -2.24 -0.36
C MET A 60 -8.64 -0.91 -0.01
N ALA A 61 -9.83 -0.66 -0.56
CA ALA A 61 -10.64 0.51 -0.24
C ALA A 61 -10.98 0.59 1.27
N PHE A 62 -11.41 -0.53 1.85
CA PHE A 62 -11.74 -0.63 3.27
C PHE A 62 -10.53 -0.31 4.15
N LEU A 63 -9.39 -0.95 3.92
CA LEU A 63 -8.17 -0.72 4.70
C LEU A 63 -7.61 0.68 4.54
N ALA A 64 -7.71 1.27 3.34
CA ALA A 64 -7.24 2.63 3.09
C ALA A 64 -8.05 3.69 3.87
N ASN A 65 -9.31 3.39 4.25
CA ASN A 65 -10.24 4.34 4.85
C ASN A 65 -10.64 4.01 6.31
N SER A 66 -10.25 2.86 6.85
CA SER A 66 -10.62 2.44 8.22
C SER A 66 -9.57 2.77 9.29
N GLY A 67 -8.45 3.41 8.91
CA GLY A 67 -7.35 3.74 9.81
C GLY A 67 -7.24 5.22 10.16
N THR A 68 -6.28 5.55 11.03
CA THR A 68 -5.90 6.93 11.37
C THR A 68 -5.00 7.59 10.31
N ARG A 69 -4.68 6.86 9.23
CA ARG A 69 -3.78 7.32 8.18
C ARG A 69 -4.58 8.12 7.14
N PRO A 70 -3.96 9.12 6.48
CA PRO A 70 -4.61 9.81 5.37
C PRO A 70 -4.92 8.81 4.26
N ALA A 71 -6.17 8.81 3.76
CA ALA A 71 -6.55 7.91 2.67
C ALA A 71 -5.84 8.22 1.34
N GLY A 72 -5.30 9.43 1.18
CA GLY A 72 -4.59 9.89 -0.02
C GLY A 72 -5.41 9.75 -1.30
N GLY A 73 -4.76 9.25 -2.35
CA GLY A 73 -5.43 8.95 -3.63
C GLY A 73 -6.54 7.88 -3.52
N LEU A 74 -6.63 7.14 -2.42
CA LEU A 74 -7.64 6.10 -2.20
C LEU A 74 -8.84 6.55 -1.35
N LYS A 75 -8.98 7.87 -1.11
CA LYS A 75 -10.12 8.44 -0.38
C LYS A 75 -11.48 8.13 -1.02
N ASN A 76 -11.52 7.99 -2.35
CA ASN A 76 -12.75 7.61 -3.06
C ASN A 76 -12.70 6.12 -3.44
N PRO A 77 -13.35 5.23 -2.67
CA PRO A 77 -13.33 3.79 -2.92
C PRO A 77 -14.11 3.39 -4.17
N ALA A 78 -14.88 4.29 -4.80
CA ALA A 78 -15.57 4.02 -6.06
C ALA A 78 -14.63 4.06 -7.29
N ASN A 79 -13.39 4.55 -7.13
CA ASN A 79 -12.44 4.63 -8.25
C ASN A 79 -11.63 3.32 -8.36
N ALA A 80 -12.17 2.36 -9.13
CA ALA A 80 -11.57 1.06 -9.35
C ALA A 80 -10.17 1.12 -9.98
N ASP A 81 -9.90 2.10 -10.84
CA ASP A 81 -8.60 2.25 -11.51
C ASP A 81 -7.50 2.63 -10.51
N LEU A 82 -7.81 3.51 -9.55
CA LEU A 82 -6.86 3.88 -8.50
C LEU A 82 -6.59 2.71 -7.54
N LEU A 83 -7.62 1.93 -7.22
CA LEU A 83 -7.46 0.71 -6.41
C LEU A 83 -6.61 -0.32 -7.14
N ARG A 84 -6.86 -0.54 -8.43
CA ARG A 84 -6.05 -1.45 -9.26
C ARG A 84 -4.61 -0.98 -9.34
N ARG A 85 -4.38 0.31 -9.57
CA ARG A 85 -3.04 0.89 -9.61
C ARG A 85 -2.32 0.75 -8.26
N ALA A 86 -3.03 0.91 -7.16
CA ALA A 86 -2.47 0.70 -5.83
C ALA A 86 -2.05 -0.76 -5.61
N GLN A 87 -2.89 -1.71 -6.01
CA GLN A 87 -2.58 -3.15 -5.98
C GLN A 87 -1.36 -3.47 -6.85
N ASP A 88 -1.27 -2.95 -8.06
CA ASP A 88 -0.12 -3.16 -8.95
C ASP A 88 1.18 -2.63 -8.35
N LEU A 89 1.15 -1.43 -7.75
CA LEU A 89 2.32 -0.85 -7.09
C LEU A 89 2.77 -1.67 -5.87
N LEU A 90 1.82 -2.12 -5.04
CA LEU A 90 2.12 -2.93 -3.86
C LEU A 90 2.63 -4.33 -4.26
N ASN A 91 2.05 -4.96 -5.28
CA ASN A 91 2.52 -6.25 -5.80
C ASN A 91 3.91 -6.12 -6.44
N LYS A 92 4.18 -5.02 -7.14
CA LYS A 92 5.45 -4.82 -7.84
C LYS A 92 6.59 -4.40 -6.92
N TYR A 93 6.31 -3.51 -5.96
CA TYR A 93 7.34 -2.87 -5.14
C TYR A 93 7.24 -3.21 -3.67
N GLY A 94 6.29 -4.04 -3.22
CA GLY A 94 6.04 -4.31 -1.80
C GLY A 94 7.30 -4.68 -1.02
N ASP A 95 8.06 -5.67 -1.48
CA ASP A 95 9.30 -6.10 -0.82
C ASP A 95 10.34 -4.97 -0.77
N LEU A 96 10.46 -4.19 -1.84
CA LEU A 96 11.37 -3.05 -1.90
C LEU A 96 10.90 -1.92 -0.97
N MET A 97 9.59 -1.72 -0.83
CA MET A 97 9.01 -0.77 0.12
C MET A 97 9.28 -1.18 1.56
N VAL A 98 9.28 -2.48 1.88
CA VAL A 98 9.70 -2.99 3.20
C VAL A 98 11.18 -2.73 3.43
N GLN A 99 12.04 -3.04 2.46
CA GLN A 99 13.49 -2.78 2.54
C GLN A 99 13.82 -1.28 2.69
N ARG A 100 12.98 -0.39 2.14
CA ARG A 100 13.11 1.07 2.20
C ARG A 100 12.29 1.70 3.35
N GLU A 101 11.78 0.89 4.28
CA GLU A 101 11.01 1.33 5.46
C GLU A 101 9.74 2.14 5.14
N LEU A 102 9.21 2.03 3.92
CA LEU A 102 7.91 2.59 3.53
C LEU A 102 6.75 1.69 3.93
N LEU A 103 6.99 0.40 4.12
CA LEU A 103 6.06 -0.57 4.70
C LEU A 103 6.75 -1.33 5.83
N ALA A 104 5.96 -1.85 6.76
CA ALA A 104 6.45 -2.85 7.68
C ALA A 104 6.53 -4.22 6.98
N PRO A 105 7.39 -5.13 7.45
CA PRO A 105 7.32 -6.53 7.05
C PRO A 105 5.92 -7.11 7.30
#